data_AF-A0A0K2RSV3-F1
#
_entry.id   AF-A0A0K2RSV3-F1
#
_cell.length_a   1.000
_cell.length_b   1.000
_cell.length_c   1.000
_cell.angle_alpha   90.00
_cell.angle_beta   90.00
_cell.angle_gamma   90.00
#
_symmetry.space_group_name_H-M   'P 1'
#
loop_
_entity.id
_entity.type
_entity.pdbx_description
1 polymer ?
#
loop_
_entity_poly.entity_id
_entity_poly.type
_entity_poly.pdbx_seq_one_letter_code
_entity_poly.pdbx_strand_id
1 'polypeptide(L)' 'MAATIVLSVVSQVADNLPQLEWLHPWLFSHYWLGFADLLRQPISWTSFGDNALLQAAYVVAAGALAYGKFTSKDVLS' A
#
# COMPACT_ATOMS: atom_id res chain seq x y z
N MET A 1 12.15 -11.30 6.43
CA MET A 1 12.48 -10.15 7.31
C MET A 1 13.30 -9.08 6.58
N ALA A 2 14.39 -9.40 5.90
CA ALA A 2 15.19 -8.38 5.20
C ALA A 2 14.37 -7.59 4.15
N ALA A 3 13.62 -8.28 3.29
CA ALA A 3 12.85 -7.65 2.22
C ALA A 3 11.81 -6.64 2.73
N THR A 4 11.11 -6.95 3.82
CA THR A 4 10.07 -6.06 4.39
C THR A 4 10.68 -4.78 4.97
N ILE A 5 11.86 -4.89 5.59
CA ILE A 5 12.59 -3.71 6.11
C ILE A 5 13.08 -2.85 4.95
N VAL A 6 13.74 -3.46 3.97
CA VAL A 6 14.27 -2.75 2.80
C VAL A 6 13.15 -2.01 2.06
N LEU A 7 12.01 -2.68 1.84
CA LEU A 7 10.85 -2.07 1.18
C LEU A 7 10.33 -0.85 1.95
N SER A 8 10.21 -0.95 3.28
CA SER A 8 9.77 0.16 4.12
C SER A 8 10.74 1.35 4.05
N VAL A 9 12.05 1.10 4.13
CA VAL A 9 13.07 2.16 4.07
C VAL A 9 13.07 2.83 2.69
N VAL A 10 13.03 2.06 1.61
CA VAL A 10 12.99 2.61 0.24
C VAL A 10 11.72 3.44 0.03
N SER A 11 10.56 2.96 0.52
CA SER A 11 9.31 3.72 0.48
C SER A 11 9.45 5.07 1.18
N GLN A 12 10.03 5.10 2.39
CA GLN A 12 10.22 6.34 3.13
C GLN A 12 11.18 7.31 2.42
N VAL A 13 12.28 6.80 1.86
CA VAL A 13 13.21 7.64 1.09
C VAL A 13 12.53 8.22 -0.14
N ALA A 14 11.77 7.41 -0.88
CA ALA A 14 11.03 7.83 -2.07
C ALA A 14 9.98 8.92 -1.78
N ASP A 15 9.30 8.83 -0.64
CA ASP A 15 8.27 9.79 -0.21
C ASP A 15 8.86 11.19 0.09
N ASN A 16 10.15 11.27 0.38
CA ASN A 16 10.86 12.53 0.61
C ASN A 16 11.39 13.19 -0.69
N LEU A 17 11.29 12.52 -1.84
CA LEU A 17 11.78 13.05 -3.12
C LEU A 17 10.64 13.75 -3.88
N PRO A 18 10.68 15.09 -4.07
CA PRO A 18 9.62 15.83 -4.77
C PRO A 18 9.44 15.40 -6.22
N GLN A 19 10.51 14.94 -6.88
CA GLN A 19 10.46 14.46 -8.27
C GLN A 19 9.60 13.19 -8.43
N LEU A 20 9.26 12.55 -7.31
CA LEU A 20 8.46 11.33 -7.25
C LEU A 20 7.07 11.57 -6.67
N GLU A 21 6.60 12.83 -6.64
CA GLU A 21 5.28 13.22 -6.09
C GLU A 21 4.12 12.39 -6.64
N TRP A 22 4.15 12.02 -7.92
CA TRP A 22 3.12 11.20 -8.56
C TRP A 22 3.04 9.78 -7.97
N LEU A 23 4.16 9.28 -7.41
CA LEU A 23 4.26 7.97 -6.79
C LEU A 23 3.82 7.99 -5.33
N HIS A 24 3.92 9.15 -4.65
CA HIS A 24 3.69 9.26 -3.21
C HIS A 24 2.38 8.59 -2.75
N PRO A 25 1.21 8.80 -3.39
CA PRO A 25 -0.03 8.16 -2.95
C PRO A 25 -0.03 6.63 -3.02
N TRP A 26 0.93 6.03 -3.73
CA TRP A 26 1.09 4.59 -3.90
C TRP A 26 2.22 4.02 -3.01
N LEU A 27 2.90 4.85 -2.23
CA LEU A 27 3.96 4.39 -1.34
C LEU A 27 3.36 3.80 -0.06
N PHE A 28 3.93 2.69 0.42
CA PHE A 28 3.47 2.01 1.64
C PHE A 28 3.55 2.91 2.88
N SER A 29 4.49 3.86 2.90
CA SER A 29 4.70 4.81 4.01
C SER A 29 3.78 6.02 3.98
N HIS A 30 3.15 6.34 2.84
CA HIS A 30 2.54 7.65 2.61
C HIS A 30 1.41 7.99 3.59
N TYR A 31 0.53 7.03 3.86
CA TYR A 31 -0.61 7.22 4.77
C TYR A 31 -0.30 6.87 6.23
N TRP A 32 0.95 6.55 6.58
CA TRP A 32 1.32 6.09 7.92
C TRP A 32 0.93 7.09 9.02
N LEU A 33 1.18 8.37 8.79
CA LEU A 33 0.85 9.44 9.73
C LEU A 33 -0.64 9.81 9.72
N GLY A 34 -1.44 9.26 8.81
CA GLY A 34 -2.89 9.43 8.77
C GLY A 34 -3.60 8.98 10.05
N PHE A 35 -2.98 8.09 10.83
CA PHE A 35 -3.47 7.72 12.16
C PHE A 35 -3.70 8.92 13.09
N ALA A 36 -2.89 9.98 12.96
CA ALA A 36 -3.04 11.20 13.77
C ALA A 36 -4.41 11.88 13.57
N ASP A 37 -5.11 11.62 12.46
CA ASP A 37 -6.45 12.16 12.22
C ASP A 37 -7.51 11.64 13.22
N LEU A 38 -7.29 10.49 13.86
CA LEU A 38 -8.16 9.98 14.93
C LEU A 38 -8.08 10.81 16.21
N LEU A 39 -6.98 11.54 16.38
CA LEU A 39 -6.76 12.40 17.55
C LEU A 39 -7.40 13.79 17.38
N ARG A 40 -8.02 14.07 16.22
CA ARG A 40 -8.65 15.37 15.91
C ARG A 40 -10.10 15.43 16.43
N GLN A 41 -10.57 16.64 16.67
CA GLN A 41 -11.98 16.96 16.93
C GLN A 41 -12.45 18.05 15.96
N PRO A 42 -13.35 17.74 15.00
CA PRO A 42 -13.93 16.41 14.73
C PRO A 42 -12.91 15.42 14.15
N ILE A 43 -13.19 14.13 14.30
CA ILE A 43 -12.39 13.05 13.71
C ILE A 43 -12.46 13.16 12.18
N SER A 44 -11.30 13.10 11.51
CA SER A 44 -11.21 13.04 10.06
C SER A 44 -11.07 11.59 9.60
N TRP A 45 -11.93 11.16 8.68
CA TRP A 45 -11.94 9.80 8.13
C TRP A 45 -11.34 9.70 6.73
N THR A 46 -10.96 10.84 6.14
CA THR A 46 -10.53 10.91 4.73
C THR A 46 -9.29 10.05 4.49
N SER A 47 -8.24 10.20 5.31
CA SER A 47 -6.99 9.43 5.17
C SER A 47 -7.20 7.92 5.32
N PHE A 48 -8.15 7.51 6.16
CA PHE A 48 -8.55 6.10 6.31
C PHE A 48 -9.27 5.57 5.07
N GLY A 49 -10.20 6.36 4.51
CA GLY A 49 -10.90 6.00 3.27
C GLY A 49 -9.95 5.85 2.10
N ASP A 50 -9.05 6.82 1.92
CA ASP A 50 -8.04 6.82 0.85
C ASP A 50 -7.10 5.62 0.99
N ASN A 51 -6.61 5.35 2.21
CA ASN A 51 -5.75 4.19 2.45
C ASN A 51 -6.50 2.87 2.24
N ALA A 52 -7.74 2.75 2.70
CA ALA A 52 -8.55 1.54 2.51
C ALA A 52 -8.78 1.23 1.02
N LEU A 53 -9.05 2.26 0.20
CA LEU A 53 -9.19 2.11 -1.24
C LEU A 53 -7.88 1.62 -1.89
N LEU A 54 -6.75 2.20 -1.48
CA LEU A 54 -5.43 1.76 -1.95
C LEU A 54 -5.14 0.29 -1.59
N GLN A 55 -5.40 -0.10 -0.34
CA GLN A 55 -5.18 -1.49 0.10
C GLN A 55 -6.09 -2.46 -0.66
N ALA A 56 -7.35 -2.08 -0.92
CA ALA A 56 -8.26 -2.88 -1.74
C ALA A 56 -7.70 -3.08 -3.16
N ALA A 57 -7.13 -2.03 -3.77
CA ALA A 57 -6.49 -2.13 -5.07
C ALA A 57 -5.30 -3.12 -5.06
N TYR A 58 -4.45 -3.09 -4.03
CA TYR A 58 -3.36 -4.06 -3.89
C TYR A 58 -3.85 -5.49 -3.69
N VAL A 59 -4.89 -5.70 -2.90
CA VAL A 59 -5.51 -7.02 -2.70
C VAL A 59 -6.05 -7.55 -4.02
N VAL A 60 -6.73 -6.72 -4.81
CA VAL A 60 -7.24 -7.11 -6.13
C VAL A 60 -6.09 -7.45 -7.07
N ALA A 61 -5.04 -6.64 -7.14
CA ALA A 61 -3.90 -6.88 -8.03
C ALA A 61 -3.13 -8.17 -7.66
N ALA A 62 -2.76 -8.32 -6.39
CA ALA A 62 -2.07 -9.51 -5.91
C ALA A 62 -2.96 -10.76 -6.00
N GLY A 63 -4.26 -10.62 -5.72
CA GLY A 63 -5.26 -11.66 -5.86
C GLY A 63 -5.42 -12.13 -7.31
N ALA A 64 -5.44 -11.21 -8.28
CA ALA A 64 -5.51 -11.54 -9.70
C ALA A 64 -4.26 -12.31 -10.17
N LEU A 65 -3.07 -11.89 -9.73
CA LEU A 65 -1.81 -12.59 -10.01
C LEU A 65 -1.80 -14.00 -9.40
N ALA A 66 -2.21 -14.12 -8.14
CA ALA A 66 -2.30 -15.40 -7.45
C ALA A 66 -3.33 -16.33 -8.15
N TYR A 67 -4.50 -15.82 -8.47
CA TYR A 67 -5.55 -16.54 -9.18
C TYR A 67 -5.03 -17.07 -10.53
N GLY A 68 -4.42 -16.21 -11.36
CA GLY A 68 -3.85 -16.62 -12.63
C GLY A 68 -2.77 -17.70 -12.51
N LYS A 69 -1.97 -17.66 -11.44
CA LYS A 69 -0.98 -18.72 -11.15
C LYS A 69 -1.63 -20.03 -10.76
N PHE A 70 -2.70 -20.00 -9.96
CA PHE A 70 -3.41 -21.21 -9.56
C PHE A 70 -4.23 -21.83 -10.70
N THR A 71 -4.82 -21.02 -11.58
CA THR A 71 -5.57 -21.54 -12.73
C THR A 71 -4.68 -22.14 -13.82
N SER A 72 -3.46 -21.62 -13.98
CA SER A 72 -2.52 -22.09 -15.00
C SER A 72 -1.60 -23.23 -14.52
N LYS A 73 -1.67 -23.59 -13.23
CA LYS A 73 -0.88 -24.68 -12.68
C LYS A 73 -1.71 -25.96 -12.78
N ASP A 74 -1.17 -26.97 -13.46
CA ASP A 74 -1.75 -28.31 -13.42
C ASP A 74 -1.44 -28.92 -12.04
N VAL A 75 -2.48 -29.15 -11.24
CA VAL A 75 -2.37 -29.63 -9.85
C VAL A 75 -2.46 -31.16 -9.78
N LEU A 76 -2.71 -31.83 -10.92
CA LEU A 76 -2.95 -33.27 -11.02
C LEU A 76 -1.82 -34.07 -11.68
N SER A 77 -0.68 -33.45 -11.99
CA SER A 77 0.52 -34.14 -12.48
C SER A 77 1.75 -33.90 -11.61
#